data_AF-A0AAV6LS58-F1
#
_entry.id   AF-A0AAV6LS58-F1
#
_cell.length_a   1.000
_cell.length_b   1.000
_cell.length_c   1.000
_cell.angle_alpha   90.00
_cell.angle_beta   90.00
_cell.angle_gamma   90.00
#
_symmetry.space_group_name_H-M   'P 1'
#
loop_
_entity.id
_entity.type
_entity.pdbx_description
1 polymer ?
#
loop_
_entity_poly.entity_id
_entity_poly.type
_entity_poly.pdbx_seq_one_letter_code
_entity_poly.pdbx_strand_id
1 'polypeptide(L)'
;MRKMTNNTVSELEEIFNEHEKMAKHLEAYDMEIKNREKELEEERRKIAREIKNREEELEEEEKRRKTEEAREIDKDIKNRERVLEEERRKFEEDIKNRENELEEERRKIDKDIKIRETELEEERRKIDSEKKTTEREIDTKKKAAEKALRLAEERKTENNELHSRIVKLRKNLENALTLAGEQKIGKDELRSRIAELQKELENASRLAGERKIGEEKLHRRVAKLQKKLDSKKALWRKEKEKLHRRVAELQKKLNYKKALKLALKVIREFDEDGQVGLKNKMDDAVELKNETNAIHQDMEEKGKHIVHLESLTSILTAKDRKSNDELQEARKELINGFLDSHAYISVKKMGELDSKPFQTATKRFVDEAAQEKPTANRATDGQVTTKRKYYEGETTDDRAVELCSLWENYLRDPSWHPFKVICMEGDHKVFFALL
;
A
#
# COMPACT_ATOMS: atom_id res chain seq x y z
N MET A 1 -35.78 -139.00 119.78
CA MET A 1 -36.61 -137.86 120.21
C MET A 1 -35.82 -136.96 121.17
N ARG A 2 -36.17 -136.80 122.47
CA ARG A 2 -35.65 -135.72 123.35
C ARG A 2 -34.14 -135.39 123.27
N LYS A 3 -33.23 -136.37 123.18
CA LYS A 3 -31.79 -136.06 123.02
C LYS A 3 -31.44 -135.31 121.72
N MET A 4 -32.05 -135.69 120.58
CA MET A 4 -31.77 -135.02 119.30
C MET A 4 -32.34 -133.60 119.27
N THR A 5 -33.55 -133.40 119.82
CA THR A 5 -34.14 -132.06 119.91
C THR A 5 -33.32 -131.11 120.78
N ASN A 6 -32.70 -131.61 121.86
CA ASN A 6 -31.82 -130.79 122.69
C ASN A 6 -30.49 -130.46 121.99
N ASN A 7 -29.92 -131.37 121.21
CA ASN A 7 -28.70 -131.10 120.42
C ASN A 7 -28.98 -130.01 119.37
N THR A 8 -30.04 -130.18 118.57
CA THR A 8 -30.42 -129.20 117.54
C THR A 8 -30.83 -127.84 118.12
N VAL A 9 -31.37 -127.79 119.35
CA VAL A 9 -31.61 -126.51 120.04
C VAL A 9 -30.29 -125.85 120.44
N SER A 10 -29.32 -126.60 120.98
CA SER A 10 -27.99 -126.06 121.33
C SER A 10 -27.22 -125.57 120.10
N GLU A 11 -27.31 -126.28 118.97
CA GLU A 11 -26.70 -125.89 117.69
C GLU A 11 -27.33 -124.60 117.14
N LEU A 12 -28.68 -124.47 117.22
CA LEU A 12 -29.38 -123.26 116.82
C LEU A 12 -29.10 -122.07 117.77
N GLU A 13 -28.90 -122.33 119.06
CA GLU A 13 -28.56 -121.31 120.05
C GLU A 13 -27.12 -120.80 119.85
N GLU A 14 -26.17 -121.67 119.50
CA GLU A 14 -24.81 -121.27 119.09
C GLU A 14 -24.82 -120.45 117.79
N ILE A 15 -25.56 -120.90 116.77
CA ILE A 15 -25.76 -120.16 115.51
C ILE A 15 -26.41 -118.78 115.76
N PHE A 16 -27.41 -118.70 116.64
CA PHE A 16 -28.04 -117.43 117.01
C PHE A 16 -27.06 -116.49 117.70
N ASN A 17 -26.25 -116.99 118.64
CA ASN A 17 -25.21 -116.20 119.31
C ASN A 17 -24.15 -115.68 118.32
N GLU A 18 -23.72 -116.48 117.34
CA GLU A 18 -22.80 -116.00 116.29
C GLU A 18 -23.47 -114.98 115.34
N HIS A 19 -24.74 -115.15 115.00
CA HIS A 19 -25.48 -114.11 114.26
C HIS A 19 -25.64 -112.81 115.07
N GLU A 20 -25.86 -112.88 116.38
CA GLU A 20 -25.95 -111.70 117.26
C GLU A 20 -24.59 -110.98 117.38
N LYS A 21 -23.47 -111.73 117.45
CA LYS A 21 -22.11 -111.16 117.36
C LYS A 21 -21.89 -110.51 115.99
N MET A 22 -22.24 -111.18 114.91
CA MET A 22 -22.07 -110.67 113.54
C MET A 22 -22.90 -109.40 113.31
N ALA A 23 -24.14 -109.35 113.82
CA ALA A 23 -24.97 -108.15 113.78
C ALA A 23 -24.30 -106.97 114.51
N LYS A 24 -23.79 -107.18 115.73
CA LYS A 24 -23.04 -106.14 116.48
C LYS A 24 -21.76 -105.70 115.79
N HIS A 25 -21.05 -106.60 115.11
CA HIS A 25 -19.89 -106.23 114.28
C HIS A 25 -20.29 -105.44 113.04
N LEU A 26 -21.40 -105.78 112.37
CA LEU A 26 -21.93 -105.00 111.25
C LEU A 26 -22.38 -103.61 111.71
N GLU A 27 -23.10 -103.50 112.83
CA GLU A 27 -23.47 -102.21 113.44
C GLU A 27 -22.24 -101.34 113.77
N ALA A 28 -21.16 -101.95 114.28
CA ALA A 28 -19.90 -101.26 114.54
C ALA A 28 -19.25 -100.73 113.25
N TYR A 29 -19.13 -101.56 112.21
CA TYR A 29 -18.60 -101.13 110.91
C TYR A 29 -19.49 -100.05 110.25
N ASP A 30 -20.81 -100.16 110.36
CA ASP A 30 -21.76 -99.16 109.88
C ASP A 30 -21.54 -97.79 110.57
N MET A 31 -21.21 -97.79 111.87
CA MET A 31 -20.86 -96.59 112.62
C MET A 31 -19.47 -96.04 112.26
N GLU A 32 -18.47 -96.91 112.04
CA GLU A 32 -17.14 -96.50 111.56
C GLU A 32 -17.23 -95.86 110.16
N ILE A 33 -18.01 -96.43 109.25
CA ILE A 33 -18.27 -95.88 107.90
C ILE A 33 -18.93 -94.50 108.02
N LYS A 34 -20.03 -94.37 108.78
CA LYS A 34 -20.72 -93.08 108.97
C LYS A 34 -19.82 -92.01 109.59
N ASN A 35 -18.93 -92.39 110.51
CA ASN A 35 -17.91 -91.49 111.05
C ASN A 35 -16.91 -91.06 109.97
N ARG A 36 -16.36 -91.99 109.17
CA ARG A 36 -15.40 -91.63 108.12
C ARG A 36 -16.02 -90.86 106.95
N GLU A 37 -17.28 -91.11 106.62
CA GLU A 37 -18.05 -90.29 105.67
C GLU A 37 -18.20 -88.84 106.17
N LYS A 38 -18.49 -88.65 107.47
CA LYS A 38 -18.56 -87.33 108.09
C LYS A 38 -17.20 -86.62 108.11
N GLU A 39 -16.11 -87.32 108.42
CA GLU A 39 -14.75 -86.78 108.32
C GLU A 39 -14.41 -86.34 106.89
N LEU A 40 -14.69 -87.18 105.89
CA LEU A 40 -14.48 -86.87 104.47
C LEU A 40 -15.32 -85.68 103.99
N GLU A 41 -16.53 -85.50 104.50
CA GLU A 41 -17.37 -84.34 104.22
C GLU A 41 -16.84 -83.06 104.90
N GLU A 42 -16.28 -83.16 106.11
CA GLU A 42 -15.59 -82.04 106.78
C GLU A 42 -14.27 -81.67 106.08
N GLU A 43 -13.49 -82.66 105.60
CA GLU A 43 -12.32 -82.48 104.73
C GLU A 43 -12.73 -81.79 103.41
N ARG A 44 -13.78 -82.25 102.72
CA ARG A 44 -14.31 -81.64 101.49
C ARG A 44 -14.75 -80.19 101.72
N ARG A 45 -15.44 -79.90 102.82
CA ARG A 45 -15.84 -78.52 103.19
C ARG A 45 -14.65 -77.64 103.56
N LYS A 46 -13.52 -78.20 103.99
CA LYS A 46 -12.26 -77.46 104.18
C LYS A 46 -11.62 -77.12 102.83
N ILE A 47 -11.45 -78.12 101.96
CA ILE A 47 -10.91 -77.96 100.60
C ILE A 47 -11.74 -76.97 99.77
N ALA A 48 -13.07 -77.05 99.81
CA ALA A 48 -13.96 -76.14 99.08
C ALA A 48 -13.82 -74.67 99.52
N ARG A 49 -13.54 -74.41 100.81
CA ARG A 49 -13.23 -73.06 101.31
C ARG A 49 -11.85 -72.60 100.87
N GLU A 50 -10.86 -73.49 100.88
CA GLU A 50 -9.50 -73.20 100.44
C GLU A 50 -9.44 -72.89 98.93
N ILE A 51 -10.19 -73.62 98.10
CA ILE A 51 -10.39 -73.32 96.67
C ILE A 51 -11.04 -71.95 96.50
N LYS A 52 -12.20 -71.69 97.12
CA LYS A 52 -12.91 -70.42 96.98
C LYS A 52 -12.05 -69.22 97.38
N ASN A 53 -11.33 -69.32 98.50
CA ASN A 53 -10.42 -68.26 98.93
C ASN A 53 -9.30 -68.03 97.88
N ARG A 54 -8.75 -69.09 97.28
CA ARG A 54 -7.71 -68.96 96.25
C ARG A 54 -8.24 -68.42 94.92
N GLU A 55 -9.50 -68.71 94.57
CA GLU A 55 -10.19 -68.08 93.43
C GLU A 55 -10.36 -66.57 93.65
N GLU A 56 -10.77 -66.15 94.85
CA GLU A 56 -10.89 -64.73 95.22
C GLU A 56 -9.52 -64.02 95.24
N GLU A 57 -8.47 -64.66 95.77
CA GLU A 57 -7.09 -64.16 95.68
C GLU A 57 -6.60 -63.98 94.24
N LEU A 58 -6.86 -64.95 93.36
CA LEU A 58 -6.45 -64.91 91.95
C LEU A 58 -7.21 -63.83 91.16
N GLU A 59 -8.50 -63.64 91.43
CA GLU A 59 -9.28 -62.56 90.81
C GLU A 59 -8.79 -61.18 91.28
N GLU A 60 -8.41 -61.03 92.55
CA GLU A 60 -7.74 -59.82 93.04
C GLU A 60 -6.34 -59.63 92.42
N GLU A 61 -5.54 -60.68 92.28
CA GLU A 61 -4.21 -60.61 91.67
C GLU A 61 -4.31 -60.19 90.18
N GLU A 62 -5.26 -60.73 89.43
CA GLU A 62 -5.51 -60.35 88.05
C GLU A 62 -6.02 -58.91 87.92
N LYS A 63 -6.94 -58.47 88.81
CA LYS A 63 -7.40 -57.06 88.88
C LYS A 63 -6.23 -56.13 89.16
N ARG A 64 -5.39 -56.43 90.16
CA ARG A 64 -4.20 -55.64 90.52
C ARG A 64 -3.24 -55.53 89.35
N ARG A 65 -2.94 -56.64 88.67
CA ARG A 65 -2.11 -56.65 87.44
C ARG A 65 -2.68 -55.75 86.34
N LYS A 66 -3.97 -55.91 86.00
CA LYS A 66 -4.63 -55.06 84.98
C LYS A 66 -4.59 -53.57 85.35
N THR A 67 -4.71 -53.22 86.63
CA THR A 67 -4.57 -51.82 87.07
C THR A 67 -3.14 -51.28 86.97
N GLU A 68 -2.11 -52.12 87.11
CA GLU A 68 -0.71 -51.69 86.97
C GLU A 68 -0.30 -51.59 85.49
N GLU A 69 -0.70 -52.57 84.67
CA GLU A 69 -0.52 -52.55 83.22
C GLU A 69 -1.18 -51.29 82.61
N ALA A 70 -2.37 -50.90 83.10
CA ALA A 70 -3.03 -49.64 82.70
C ALA A 70 -2.29 -48.36 83.17
N ARG A 71 -1.60 -48.37 84.32
CA ARG A 71 -0.82 -47.23 84.83
C ARG A 71 0.42 -46.96 84.00
N GLU A 72 1.16 -47.99 83.62
CA GLU A 72 2.33 -47.82 82.75
C GLU A 72 1.93 -47.37 81.33
N ILE A 73 0.80 -47.86 80.81
CA ILE A 73 0.24 -47.36 79.53
C ILE A 73 -0.15 -45.87 79.61
N ASP A 74 -0.87 -45.45 80.67
CA ASP A 74 -1.24 -44.04 80.90
C ASP A 74 0.00 -43.12 81.03
N LYS A 75 1.04 -43.60 81.72
CA LYS A 75 2.34 -42.93 81.88
C LYS A 75 3.08 -42.81 80.53
N ASP A 76 3.07 -43.85 79.70
CA ASP A 76 3.70 -43.79 78.37
C ASP A 76 2.92 -42.94 77.36
N ILE A 77 1.59 -42.90 77.45
CA ILE A 77 0.76 -41.92 76.73
C ILE A 77 1.19 -40.49 77.13
N LYS A 78 1.28 -40.18 78.43
CA LYS A 78 1.74 -38.87 78.94
C LYS A 78 3.20 -38.56 78.63
N ASN A 79 4.04 -39.57 78.40
CA ASN A 79 5.39 -39.38 77.87
C ASN A 79 5.34 -38.98 76.40
N ARG A 80 4.55 -39.69 75.58
CA ARG A 80 4.41 -39.43 74.14
C ARG A 80 3.73 -38.09 73.84
N GLU A 81 2.69 -37.74 74.59
CA GLU A 81 1.99 -36.45 74.50
C GLU A 81 2.93 -35.27 74.73
N ARG A 82 3.80 -35.33 75.77
CA ARG A 82 4.78 -34.28 76.06
C ARG A 82 5.83 -34.12 74.96
N VAL A 83 6.26 -35.21 74.33
CA VAL A 83 7.16 -35.14 73.16
C VAL A 83 6.46 -34.50 71.97
N LEU A 84 5.23 -34.93 71.65
CA LEU A 84 4.45 -34.37 70.53
C LEU A 84 4.09 -32.90 70.73
N GLU A 85 3.90 -32.45 71.97
CA GLU A 85 3.66 -31.03 72.29
C GLU A 85 4.93 -30.19 72.11
N GLU A 86 6.08 -30.70 72.54
CA GLU A 86 7.38 -30.05 72.34
C GLU A 86 7.83 -30.05 70.86
N GLU A 87 7.37 -31.02 70.06
CA GLU A 87 7.51 -31.02 68.59
C GLU A 87 6.57 -29.97 67.95
N ARG A 88 5.28 -29.93 68.33
CA ARG A 88 4.33 -28.88 67.87
C ARG A 88 4.87 -27.47 68.15
N ARG A 89 5.32 -27.21 69.38
CA ARG A 89 5.86 -25.91 69.80
C ARG A 89 7.01 -25.42 68.93
N LYS A 90 7.88 -26.33 68.46
CA LYS A 90 8.98 -26.02 67.54
C LYS A 90 8.48 -25.70 66.14
N PHE A 91 7.54 -26.48 65.60
CA PHE A 91 6.95 -26.18 64.29
C PHE A 91 6.19 -24.84 64.31
N GLU A 92 5.51 -24.49 65.39
CA GLU A 92 4.87 -23.17 65.55
C GLU A 92 5.90 -22.02 65.61
N GLU A 93 7.04 -22.22 66.27
CA GLU A 93 8.14 -21.26 66.32
C GLU A 93 8.81 -21.09 64.94
N ASP A 94 9.07 -22.18 64.21
CA ASP A 94 9.61 -22.16 62.84
C ASP A 94 8.65 -21.49 61.84
N ILE A 95 7.34 -21.80 61.91
CA ILE A 95 6.31 -21.15 61.09
C ILE A 95 6.31 -19.64 61.35
N LYS A 96 6.24 -19.24 62.62
CA LYS A 96 6.25 -17.83 63.03
C LYS A 96 7.52 -17.11 62.59
N ASN A 97 8.67 -17.76 62.64
CA ASN A 97 9.93 -17.19 62.14
C ASN A 97 9.85 -16.97 60.62
N ARG A 98 9.38 -17.96 59.84
CA ARG A 98 9.23 -17.81 58.39
C ARG A 98 8.15 -16.79 57.99
N GLU A 99 7.08 -16.64 58.77
CA GLU A 99 6.09 -15.56 58.58
C GLU A 99 6.72 -14.17 58.75
N ASN A 100 7.59 -13.97 59.75
CA ASN A 100 8.30 -12.71 59.94
C ASN A 100 9.29 -12.43 58.79
N GLU A 101 10.01 -13.44 58.29
CA GLU A 101 10.88 -13.30 57.11
C GLU A 101 10.09 -12.88 55.86
N LEU A 102 8.96 -13.54 55.60
CA LEU A 102 8.09 -13.23 54.46
C LEU A 102 7.46 -11.83 54.56
N GLU A 103 7.12 -11.38 55.77
CA GLU A 103 6.64 -10.01 56.02
C GLU A 103 7.76 -8.97 55.81
N GLU A 104 9.01 -9.29 56.16
CA GLU A 104 10.17 -8.47 55.83
C GLU A 104 10.47 -8.42 54.33
N GLU A 105 10.37 -9.54 53.62
CA GLU A 105 10.50 -9.62 52.15
C GLU A 105 9.43 -8.75 51.48
N ARG A 106 8.16 -8.84 51.91
CA ARG A 106 7.06 -7.96 51.45
C ARG A 106 7.37 -6.49 51.67
N ARG A 107 7.79 -6.10 52.87
CA ARG A 107 8.15 -4.70 53.22
C ARG A 107 9.39 -4.17 52.47
N LYS A 108 10.18 -5.02 51.84
CA LYS A 108 11.26 -4.62 50.91
C LYS A 108 10.66 -4.38 49.52
N ILE A 109 9.91 -5.35 49.00
CA ILE A 109 9.19 -5.26 47.71
C ILE A 109 8.28 -4.02 47.64
N ASP A 110 7.49 -3.73 48.68
CA ASP A 110 6.60 -2.56 48.71
C ASP A 110 7.35 -1.21 48.63
N LYS A 111 8.58 -1.15 49.16
CA LYS A 111 9.43 0.05 49.05
C LYS A 111 10.00 0.18 47.64
N ASP A 112 10.47 -0.93 47.06
CA ASP A 112 11.06 -0.95 45.73
C ASP A 112 10.00 -0.62 44.65
N ILE A 113 8.78 -1.13 44.80
CA ILE A 113 7.60 -0.74 44.00
C ILE A 113 7.38 0.77 44.11
N LYS A 114 7.27 1.30 45.34
CA LYS A 114 7.01 2.73 45.56
C LYS A 114 8.10 3.64 45.00
N ILE A 115 9.37 3.23 45.09
CA ILE A 115 10.49 3.93 44.46
C ILE A 115 10.30 3.93 42.93
N ARG A 116 10.07 2.77 42.31
CA ARG A 116 9.91 2.69 40.85
C ARG A 116 8.66 3.41 40.34
N GLU A 117 7.58 3.47 41.12
CA GLU A 117 6.42 4.31 40.83
C GLU A 117 6.79 5.80 40.77
N THR A 118 7.60 6.29 41.73
CA THR A 118 8.07 7.70 41.70
C THR A 118 8.99 7.99 40.53
N GLU A 119 9.92 7.07 40.19
CA GLU A 119 10.78 7.21 39.01
C GLU A 119 9.97 7.24 37.71
N LEU A 120 8.97 6.36 37.55
CA LEU A 120 8.10 6.31 36.38
C LEU A 120 7.23 7.56 36.22
N GLU A 121 6.82 8.19 37.33
CA GLU A 121 6.09 9.47 37.31
C GLU A 121 7.01 10.64 36.93
N GLU A 122 8.28 10.63 37.35
CA GLU A 122 9.27 11.63 36.90
C GLU A 122 9.64 11.45 35.42
N GLU A 123 9.84 10.21 34.95
CA GLU A 123 10.01 9.87 33.53
C GLU A 123 8.83 10.39 32.69
N ARG A 124 7.58 10.16 33.14
CA ARG A 124 6.35 10.65 32.48
C ARG A 124 6.30 12.17 32.39
N ARG A 125 6.60 12.88 33.49
CA ARG A 125 6.63 14.35 33.52
C ARG A 125 7.67 14.93 32.57
N LYS A 126 8.85 14.31 32.49
CA LYS A 126 9.90 14.69 31.54
C LYS A 126 9.41 14.51 30.10
N ILE A 127 8.87 13.34 29.76
CA ILE A 127 8.35 13.03 28.42
C ILE A 127 7.25 14.01 28.00
N ASP A 128 6.29 14.34 28.88
CA ASP A 128 5.22 15.30 28.53
C ASP A 128 5.77 16.73 28.36
N SER A 129 6.82 17.11 29.11
CA SER A 129 7.50 18.40 28.90
C SER A 129 8.24 18.49 27.55
N GLU A 130 8.92 17.41 27.13
CA GLU A 130 9.64 17.30 25.85
C GLU A 130 8.67 17.20 24.65
N LYS A 131 7.56 16.49 24.83
CA LYS A 131 6.44 16.49 23.88
C LYS A 131 5.88 17.91 23.70
N LYS A 132 5.68 18.65 24.79
CA LYS A 132 5.13 20.01 24.77
C LYS A 132 6.09 21.06 24.17
N THR A 133 7.40 20.84 24.19
CA THR A 133 8.36 21.68 23.45
C THR A 133 8.40 21.31 21.97
N THR A 134 8.48 20.02 21.63
CA THR A 134 8.50 19.55 20.24
C THR A 134 7.21 19.86 19.47
N GLU A 135 6.05 19.78 20.13
CA GLU A 135 4.75 20.19 19.57
C GLU A 135 4.74 21.69 19.19
N ARG A 136 5.27 22.58 20.06
CA ARG A 136 5.42 24.01 19.77
C ARG A 136 6.39 24.28 18.61
N GLU A 137 7.47 23.49 18.50
CA GLU A 137 8.38 23.57 17.35
C GLU A 137 7.69 23.14 16.05
N ILE A 138 6.93 22.05 16.05
CA ILE A 138 6.17 21.59 14.89
C ILE A 138 5.16 22.67 14.47
N ASP A 139 4.45 23.26 15.44
CA ASP A 139 3.43 24.29 15.20
C ASP A 139 4.02 25.60 14.63
N THR A 140 5.21 26.00 15.09
CA THR A 140 5.95 27.16 14.54
C THR A 140 6.56 26.88 13.16
N LYS A 141 7.13 25.68 12.95
CA LYS A 141 7.62 25.22 11.63
C LYS A 141 6.47 25.13 10.62
N LYS A 142 5.29 24.65 11.03
CA LYS A 142 4.06 24.59 10.21
C LYS A 142 3.60 25.99 9.79
N LYS A 143 3.50 26.95 10.72
CA LYS A 143 3.14 28.35 10.42
C LYS A 143 4.15 29.02 9.47
N ALA A 144 5.43 28.69 9.58
CA ALA A 144 6.46 29.16 8.64
C ALA A 144 6.28 28.53 7.24
N ALA A 145 5.99 27.24 7.14
CA ALA A 145 5.74 26.54 5.88
C ALA A 145 4.46 27.05 5.17
N GLU A 146 3.37 27.27 5.91
CA GLU A 146 2.13 27.87 5.39
C GLU A 146 2.38 29.28 4.82
N LYS A 147 3.19 30.10 5.49
CA LYS A 147 3.60 31.41 4.96
C LYS A 147 4.47 31.30 3.71
N ALA A 148 5.41 30.35 3.69
CA ALA A 148 6.28 30.11 2.53
C ALA A 148 5.49 29.62 1.30
N LEU A 149 4.45 28.79 1.51
CA LEU A 149 3.56 28.32 0.46
C LEU A 149 2.78 29.49 -0.18
N ARG A 150 2.16 30.36 0.62
CA ARG A 150 1.45 31.56 0.11
C ARG A 150 2.38 32.46 -0.72
N LEU A 151 3.58 32.73 -0.23
CA LEU A 151 4.59 33.53 -0.97
C LEU A 151 5.04 32.86 -2.28
N ALA A 152 4.99 31.53 -2.37
CA ALA A 152 5.27 30.79 -3.60
C ALA A 152 4.09 30.81 -4.58
N GLU A 153 2.85 30.77 -4.08
CA GLU A 153 1.62 30.91 -4.88
C GLU A 153 1.48 32.33 -5.44
N GLU A 154 1.72 33.36 -4.62
CA GLU A 154 1.80 34.77 -5.03
C GLU A 154 2.82 34.95 -6.17
N ARG A 155 4.07 34.52 -5.97
CA ARG A 155 5.11 34.55 -7.01
C ARG A 155 4.75 33.76 -8.28
N LYS A 156 3.99 32.66 -8.15
CA LYS A 156 3.50 31.88 -9.30
C LYS A 156 2.47 32.69 -10.09
N THR A 157 1.57 33.43 -9.42
CA THR A 157 0.63 34.35 -10.10
C THR A 157 1.36 35.52 -10.78
N GLU A 158 2.29 36.18 -10.10
CA GLU A 158 3.14 37.24 -10.69
C GLU A 158 3.88 36.75 -11.95
N ASN A 159 4.50 35.57 -11.87
CA ASN A 159 5.25 35.00 -12.99
C ASN A 159 4.33 34.62 -14.17
N ASN A 160 3.10 34.17 -13.91
CA ASN A 160 2.10 33.94 -14.96
C ASN A 160 1.67 35.25 -15.65
N GLU A 161 1.51 36.34 -14.91
CA GLU A 161 1.24 37.67 -15.48
C GLU A 161 2.42 38.19 -16.30
N LEU A 162 3.65 38.09 -15.77
CA LEU A 162 4.87 38.47 -16.47
C LEU A 162 5.05 37.65 -17.75
N HIS A 163 4.82 36.34 -17.71
CA HIS A 163 4.85 35.48 -18.90
C HIS A 163 3.80 35.91 -19.93
N SER A 164 2.56 36.17 -19.49
CA SER A 164 1.48 36.69 -20.35
C SER A 164 1.84 38.04 -20.98
N ARG A 165 2.60 38.89 -20.27
CA ARG A 165 3.09 40.19 -20.76
C ARG A 165 4.26 40.02 -21.74
N ILE A 166 5.16 39.06 -21.50
CA ILE A 166 6.24 38.68 -22.43
C ILE A 166 5.67 38.13 -23.75
N VAL A 167 4.63 37.29 -23.71
CA VAL A 167 3.95 36.78 -24.92
C VAL A 167 3.33 37.91 -25.73
N LYS A 168 2.63 38.86 -25.07
CA LYS A 168 2.10 40.07 -25.72
C LYS A 168 3.21 40.93 -26.36
N LEU A 169 4.31 41.14 -25.65
CA LEU A 169 5.45 41.92 -26.18
C LEU A 169 6.16 41.21 -27.34
N ARG A 170 6.31 39.89 -27.31
CA ARG A 170 6.84 39.09 -28.44
C ARG A 170 5.97 39.24 -29.68
N LYS A 171 4.64 39.08 -29.56
CA LYS A 171 3.71 39.28 -30.69
C LYS A 171 3.78 40.70 -31.25
N ASN A 172 3.90 41.72 -30.40
CA ASN A 172 4.05 43.10 -30.85
C ASN A 172 5.37 43.34 -31.59
N LEU A 173 6.48 42.72 -31.13
CA LEU A 173 7.77 42.79 -31.80
C LEU A 173 7.75 42.06 -33.16
N GLU A 174 7.11 40.90 -33.23
CA GLU A 174 6.96 40.11 -34.45
C GLU A 174 6.14 40.87 -35.51
N ASN A 175 5.01 41.47 -35.11
CA ASN A 175 4.24 42.38 -35.96
C ASN A 175 5.05 43.60 -36.43
N ALA A 176 5.96 44.12 -35.62
CA ALA A 176 6.83 45.23 -36.01
C ALA A 176 7.93 44.79 -36.99
N LEU A 177 8.42 43.55 -36.86
CA LEU A 177 9.41 42.95 -37.76
C LEU A 177 8.81 42.60 -39.12
N THR A 178 7.56 42.12 -39.20
CA THR A 178 6.88 41.89 -40.48
C THR A 178 6.65 43.21 -41.23
N LEU A 179 6.10 44.24 -40.56
CA LEU A 179 5.95 45.59 -41.14
C LEU A 179 7.29 46.19 -41.60
N ALA A 180 8.37 45.98 -40.86
CA ALA A 180 9.71 46.41 -41.27
C ALA A 180 10.25 45.60 -42.47
N GLY A 181 9.90 44.32 -42.57
CA GLY A 181 10.18 43.46 -43.72
C GLY A 181 9.46 43.92 -44.98
N GLU A 182 8.15 44.17 -44.89
CA GLU A 182 7.32 44.74 -45.98
C GLU A 182 7.88 46.08 -46.48
N GLN A 183 8.22 47.00 -45.56
CA GLN A 183 8.87 48.27 -45.91
C GLN A 183 10.26 48.09 -46.53
N LYS A 184 10.97 46.99 -46.26
CA LYS A 184 12.25 46.68 -46.90
C LYS A 184 12.05 46.12 -48.30
N ILE A 185 11.10 45.20 -48.48
CA ILE A 185 10.71 44.64 -49.79
C ILE A 185 10.33 45.79 -50.73
N GLY A 186 9.41 46.67 -50.34
CA GLY A 186 9.02 47.82 -51.16
C GLY A 186 10.17 48.80 -51.49
N LYS A 187 11.17 48.93 -50.61
CA LYS A 187 12.40 49.72 -50.90
C LYS A 187 13.32 49.03 -51.91
N ASP A 188 13.38 47.70 -51.89
CA ASP A 188 14.25 46.91 -52.77
C ASP A 188 13.59 46.64 -54.14
N GLU A 189 12.25 46.59 -54.21
CA GLU A 189 11.46 46.70 -55.44
C GLU A 189 11.67 48.06 -56.12
N LEU A 190 11.56 49.16 -55.37
CA LEU A 190 11.82 50.51 -55.90
C LEU A 190 13.27 50.65 -56.42
N ARG A 191 14.26 50.06 -55.73
CA ARG A 191 15.64 49.98 -56.25
C ARG A 191 15.72 49.22 -57.57
N SER A 192 15.05 48.08 -57.67
CA SER A 192 15.03 47.26 -58.89
C SER A 192 14.43 48.04 -60.06
N ARG A 193 13.30 48.74 -59.84
CA ARG A 193 12.67 49.57 -60.88
C ARG A 193 13.51 50.79 -61.26
N ILE A 194 14.25 51.39 -60.33
CA ILE A 194 15.23 52.45 -60.64
C ILE A 194 16.37 51.90 -61.52
N ALA A 195 16.88 50.70 -61.24
CA ALA A 195 17.93 50.07 -62.05
C ALA A 195 17.46 49.72 -63.48
N GLU A 196 16.20 49.27 -63.64
CA GLU A 196 15.58 49.10 -64.96
C GLU A 196 15.52 50.42 -65.75
N LEU A 197 14.97 51.48 -65.13
CA LEU A 197 14.84 52.80 -65.76
C LEU A 197 16.20 53.43 -66.10
N GLN A 198 17.23 53.20 -65.28
CA GLN A 198 18.61 53.59 -65.59
C GLN A 198 19.15 52.85 -66.82
N LYS A 199 18.89 51.54 -66.93
CA LYS A 199 19.29 50.71 -68.07
C LYS A 199 18.53 51.08 -69.35
N GLU A 200 17.26 51.46 -69.26
CA GLU A 200 16.49 52.01 -70.37
C GLU A 200 17.06 53.37 -70.84
N LEU A 201 17.38 54.27 -69.90
CA LEU A 201 17.98 55.57 -70.18
C LEU A 201 19.37 55.46 -70.83
N GLU A 202 20.20 54.51 -70.41
CA GLU A 202 21.52 54.27 -71.00
C GLU A 202 21.40 53.69 -72.42
N ASN A 203 20.47 52.76 -72.66
CA ASN A 203 20.18 52.27 -74.01
C ASN A 203 19.67 53.39 -74.93
N ALA A 204 18.77 54.25 -74.45
CA ALA A 204 18.30 55.42 -75.20
C ALA A 204 19.45 56.39 -75.51
N SER A 205 20.37 56.59 -74.57
CA SER A 205 21.57 57.42 -74.74
C SER A 205 22.53 56.84 -75.78
N ARG A 206 22.73 55.52 -75.81
CA ARG A 206 23.54 54.84 -76.83
C ARG A 206 22.94 55.02 -78.24
N LEU A 207 21.63 54.80 -78.38
CA LEU A 207 20.90 54.99 -79.64
C LEU A 207 20.94 56.46 -80.11
N ALA A 208 20.93 57.43 -79.19
CA ALA A 208 21.13 58.84 -79.54
C ALA A 208 22.57 59.14 -80.02
N GLY A 209 23.58 58.48 -79.45
CA GLY A 209 24.96 58.54 -79.94
C GLY A 209 25.11 57.98 -81.36
N GLU A 210 24.51 56.82 -81.63
CA GLU A 210 24.47 56.18 -82.95
C GLU A 210 23.81 57.10 -84.00
N ARG A 211 22.70 57.78 -83.65
CA ARG A 211 22.04 58.77 -84.52
C ARG A 211 22.95 59.96 -84.87
N LYS A 212 23.64 60.55 -83.88
CA LYS A 212 24.59 61.67 -84.11
C LYS A 212 25.70 61.31 -85.09
N ILE A 213 26.22 60.08 -85.04
CA ILE A 213 27.23 59.57 -85.99
C ILE A 213 26.65 59.45 -87.42
N GLY A 214 25.35 59.19 -87.56
CA GLY A 214 24.63 59.23 -88.84
C GLY A 214 24.48 60.66 -89.39
N GLU A 215 24.02 61.58 -88.56
CA GLU A 215 23.83 63.00 -88.91
C GLU A 215 25.14 63.66 -89.35
N GLU A 216 26.25 63.43 -88.63
CA GLU A 216 27.54 64.03 -88.97
C GLU A 216 28.11 63.50 -90.32
N LYS A 217 27.79 62.25 -90.69
CA LYS A 217 28.09 61.70 -92.03
C LYS A 217 27.25 62.39 -93.11
N LEU A 218 25.98 62.73 -92.83
CA LEU A 218 25.12 63.49 -93.74
C LEU A 218 25.61 64.94 -93.91
N HIS A 219 25.94 65.64 -92.82
CA HIS A 219 26.49 67.01 -92.89
C HIS A 219 27.78 67.09 -93.73
N ARG A 220 28.70 66.13 -93.57
CA ARG A 220 29.92 66.02 -94.42
C ARG A 220 29.60 65.78 -95.90
N ARG A 221 28.44 65.17 -96.23
CA ARG A 221 27.97 64.94 -97.60
C ARG A 221 27.33 66.21 -98.19
N VAL A 222 26.51 66.92 -97.42
CA VAL A 222 25.90 68.22 -97.79
C VAL A 222 26.96 69.29 -98.05
N ALA A 223 27.96 69.43 -97.16
CA ALA A 223 29.04 70.42 -97.33
C ALA A 223 29.84 70.22 -98.64
N LYS A 224 30.06 68.97 -99.05
CA LYS A 224 30.72 68.65 -100.34
C LYS A 224 29.86 69.04 -101.54
N LEU A 225 28.53 68.93 -101.46
CA LEU A 225 27.61 69.37 -102.51
C LEU A 225 27.52 70.90 -102.58
N GLN A 226 27.44 71.58 -101.44
CA GLN A 226 27.43 73.05 -101.36
C GLN A 226 28.67 73.67 -102.02
N LYS A 227 29.86 73.12 -101.75
CA LYS A 227 31.12 73.61 -102.35
C LYS A 227 31.18 73.42 -103.88
N LYS A 228 30.48 72.41 -104.43
CA LYS A 228 30.26 72.24 -105.88
C LYS A 228 29.20 73.21 -106.44
N LEU A 229 28.17 73.52 -105.66
CA LEU A 229 27.13 74.47 -106.06
C LEU A 229 27.69 75.90 -106.16
N ASP A 230 28.46 76.36 -105.18
CA ASP A 230 28.94 77.75 -105.16
C ASP A 230 30.07 78.02 -106.16
N SER A 231 30.90 77.03 -106.47
CA SER A 231 31.83 77.09 -107.60
C SER A 231 31.09 77.15 -108.96
N LYS A 232 29.98 76.42 -109.11
CA LYS A 232 29.11 76.54 -110.30
C LYS A 232 28.43 77.91 -110.39
N LYS A 233 27.95 78.49 -109.26
CA LYS A 233 27.42 79.87 -109.20
C LYS A 233 28.47 80.93 -109.57
N ALA A 234 29.74 80.71 -109.25
CA ALA A 234 30.82 81.65 -109.59
C ALA A 234 31.08 81.72 -111.11
N LEU A 235 31.02 80.59 -111.81
CA LEU A 235 31.07 80.54 -113.28
C LEU A 235 29.87 81.26 -113.90
N TRP A 236 28.65 80.92 -113.46
CA TRP A 236 27.41 81.53 -113.94
C TRP A 236 27.37 83.06 -113.77
N ARG A 237 27.99 83.61 -112.71
CA ARG A 237 28.12 85.08 -112.57
C ARG A 237 28.99 85.71 -113.67
N LYS A 238 30.15 85.11 -114.00
CA LYS A 238 31.04 85.61 -115.06
C LYS A 238 30.39 85.52 -116.45
N GLU A 239 29.55 84.51 -116.69
CA GLU A 239 28.82 84.37 -117.96
C GLU A 239 27.63 85.32 -118.05
N LYS A 240 26.84 85.47 -116.98
CA LYS A 240 25.75 86.47 -116.90
C LYS A 240 26.24 87.89 -117.17
N GLU A 241 27.44 88.24 -116.69
CA GLU A 241 28.04 89.57 -116.88
C GLU A 241 28.57 89.82 -118.32
N LYS A 242 29.04 88.77 -119.01
CA LYS A 242 29.30 88.85 -120.46
C LYS A 242 27.98 89.00 -121.25
N LEU A 243 26.94 88.26 -120.87
CA LEU A 243 25.63 88.34 -121.51
C LEU A 243 24.97 89.71 -121.32
N HIS A 244 25.05 90.34 -120.14
CA HIS A 244 24.50 91.70 -119.92
C HIS A 244 25.13 92.76 -120.85
N ARG A 245 26.45 92.71 -121.09
CA ARG A 245 27.11 93.59 -122.07
C ARG A 245 26.57 93.36 -123.49
N ARG A 246 26.35 92.10 -123.88
CA ARG A 246 25.76 91.75 -125.18
C ARG A 246 24.29 92.15 -125.28
N VAL A 247 23.53 92.06 -124.20
CA VAL A 247 22.14 92.54 -124.11
C VAL A 247 22.07 94.05 -124.29
N ALA A 248 23.00 94.84 -123.74
CA ALA A 248 23.03 96.30 -123.96
C ALA A 248 23.26 96.67 -125.45
N GLU A 249 24.18 95.99 -126.15
CA GLU A 249 24.36 96.16 -127.61
C GLU A 249 23.12 95.72 -128.40
N LEU A 250 22.52 94.60 -128.01
CA LEU A 250 21.35 94.05 -128.69
C LEU A 250 20.07 94.85 -128.41
N GLN A 251 19.95 95.55 -127.28
CA GLN A 251 18.79 96.40 -126.99
C GLN A 251 18.71 97.59 -127.95
N LYS A 252 19.85 98.17 -128.35
CA LYS A 252 19.91 99.18 -129.44
C LYS A 252 19.44 98.60 -130.78
N LYS A 253 19.69 97.32 -131.06
CA LYS A 253 19.26 96.64 -132.29
C LYS A 253 17.80 96.14 -132.23
N LEU A 254 17.30 95.82 -131.03
CA LEU A 254 15.94 95.36 -130.78
C LEU A 254 14.90 96.43 -131.13
N ASN A 255 15.17 97.69 -130.77
CA ASN A 255 14.29 98.82 -131.11
C ASN A 255 14.14 99.02 -132.63
N TYR A 256 15.08 98.56 -133.45
CA TYR A 256 15.02 98.63 -134.91
C TYR A 256 14.44 97.38 -135.59
N LYS A 257 14.21 96.27 -134.87
CA LYS A 257 13.68 95.02 -135.45
C LYS A 257 12.52 94.35 -134.71
N LYS A 258 11.91 95.04 -133.74
CA LYS A 258 10.46 94.83 -133.44
C LYS A 258 9.58 95.00 -134.69
N ALA A 259 10.07 95.69 -135.71
CA ALA A 259 9.41 95.90 -137.00
C ALA A 259 9.30 94.64 -137.91
N LEU A 260 9.89 93.48 -137.57
CA LEU A 260 9.88 92.35 -138.51
C LEU A 260 9.79 90.94 -137.89
N LYS A 261 8.54 90.54 -137.61
CA LYS A 261 7.89 89.26 -137.96
C LYS A 261 8.54 87.91 -137.58
N LEU A 262 7.70 87.02 -137.05
CA LEU A 262 7.73 85.54 -137.18
C LEU A 262 8.95 84.83 -136.52
N ALA A 263 8.83 83.67 -135.86
CA ALA A 263 7.80 82.63 -135.90
C ALA A 263 7.70 81.83 -134.58
N LEU A 264 6.64 81.02 -134.46
CA LEU A 264 6.40 80.03 -133.39
C LEU A 264 7.20 78.72 -133.60
N LYS A 265 7.71 78.08 -132.53
CA LYS A 265 7.72 76.60 -132.30
C LYS A 265 8.31 76.18 -130.94
N VAL A 266 7.60 75.33 -130.18
CA VAL A 266 8.00 74.63 -128.91
C VAL A 266 7.11 73.36 -128.70
N ILE A 267 7.58 72.25 -128.07
CA ILE A 267 6.83 71.23 -127.23
C ILE A 267 7.65 70.00 -126.72
N ARG A 268 7.19 69.36 -125.58
CA ARG A 268 7.45 68.04 -124.86
C ARG A 268 7.97 68.14 -123.39
N GLU A 269 7.52 67.51 -122.27
CA GLU A 269 6.65 66.35 -121.79
C GLU A 269 7.34 64.92 -121.67
N PHE A 270 7.04 63.86 -120.85
CA PHE A 270 5.92 63.33 -119.98
C PHE A 270 6.36 62.26 -118.85
N ASP A 271 5.41 61.75 -117.99
CA ASP A 271 5.25 60.44 -117.22
C ASP A 271 5.94 60.02 -115.84
N GLU A 272 5.23 59.20 -114.98
CA GLU A 272 5.52 58.59 -113.59
C GLU A 272 4.70 57.23 -113.36
N ASP A 273 4.60 56.33 -112.32
CA ASP A 273 5.02 55.99 -110.89
C ASP A 273 4.88 54.41 -110.59
N GLY A 274 5.10 53.82 -109.37
CA GLY A 274 4.78 52.38 -109.01
C GLY A 274 4.96 51.81 -107.54
N GLN A 275 4.15 50.80 -107.08
CA GLN A 275 3.83 50.40 -105.65
C GLN A 275 3.41 48.86 -105.50
N VAL A 276 3.14 48.06 -104.40
CA VAL A 276 3.22 47.95 -102.88
C VAL A 276 2.79 46.49 -102.36
N GLY A 277 2.95 46.02 -101.08
CA GLY A 277 2.48 44.65 -100.57
C GLY A 277 2.40 44.33 -99.01
N LEU A 278 1.64 43.28 -98.53
CA LEU A 278 1.19 43.05 -97.08
C LEU A 278 0.47 41.66 -96.75
N LYS A 279 0.59 40.99 -95.54
CA LYS A 279 -0.52 40.25 -94.74
C LYS A 279 -0.20 39.24 -93.56
N ASN A 280 -1.22 39.01 -92.67
CA ASN A 280 -1.65 37.78 -91.88
C ASN A 280 -1.45 37.58 -90.33
N LYS A 281 -2.20 36.62 -89.69
CA LYS A 281 -2.42 36.34 -88.22
C LYS A 281 -3.00 34.91 -87.90
N MET A 282 -2.85 34.32 -86.68
CA MET A 282 -3.59 33.12 -86.11
C MET A 282 -3.34 32.88 -84.57
N ASP A 283 -3.79 31.76 -83.91
CA ASP A 283 -4.86 31.71 -82.84
C ASP A 283 -4.66 30.60 -81.72
N ASP A 284 -5.69 30.23 -80.91
CA ASP A 284 -5.70 29.70 -79.48
C ASP A 284 -5.49 28.18 -79.12
N ALA A 285 -5.00 27.89 -77.88
CA ALA A 285 -5.35 26.72 -77.01
C ALA A 285 -4.58 26.66 -75.63
N VAL A 286 -5.20 26.95 -74.46
CA VAL A 286 -4.49 26.89 -73.13
C VAL A 286 -5.29 26.36 -71.90
N GLU A 287 -6.53 26.79 -71.63
CA GLU A 287 -7.02 26.88 -70.24
C GLU A 287 -7.33 25.56 -69.49
N LEU A 288 -7.77 24.49 -70.16
CA LEU A 288 -8.19 23.23 -69.50
C LEU A 288 -7.06 22.39 -68.86
N LYS A 289 -5.79 22.80 -69.00
CA LYS A 289 -4.62 22.02 -68.56
C LYS A 289 -4.14 22.36 -67.15
N ASN A 290 -4.50 23.51 -66.59
CA ASN A 290 -3.89 23.98 -65.35
C ASN A 290 -4.63 23.48 -64.09
N GLU A 291 -5.97 23.42 -64.15
CA GLU A 291 -6.82 23.05 -63.02
C GLU A 291 -6.77 21.54 -62.70
N THR A 292 -6.63 20.70 -63.74
CA THR A 292 -6.48 19.24 -63.62
C THR A 292 -5.17 18.82 -62.93
N ASN A 293 -4.07 19.54 -63.16
CA ASN A 293 -2.79 19.27 -62.50
C ASN A 293 -2.79 19.68 -61.02
N ALA A 294 -3.47 20.78 -60.66
CA ALA A 294 -3.56 21.24 -59.27
C ALA A 294 -4.27 20.22 -58.36
N ILE A 295 -5.40 19.65 -58.83
CA ILE A 295 -6.14 18.61 -58.09
C ILE A 295 -5.29 17.34 -57.93
N HIS A 296 -4.52 16.96 -58.96
CA HIS A 296 -3.68 15.77 -58.90
C HIS A 296 -2.51 15.90 -57.91
N GLN A 297 -1.96 17.11 -57.74
CA GLN A 297 -0.90 17.38 -56.76
C GLN A 297 -1.44 17.38 -55.31
N ASP A 298 -2.57 18.04 -55.05
CA ASP A 298 -3.25 18.04 -53.74
C ASP A 298 -3.64 16.61 -53.29
N MET A 299 -4.10 15.77 -54.21
CA MET A 299 -4.35 14.35 -53.97
C MET A 299 -3.07 13.56 -53.60
N GLU A 300 -1.94 13.84 -54.25
CA GLU A 300 -0.66 13.18 -53.96
C GLU A 300 -0.08 13.63 -52.60
N GLU A 301 -0.21 14.90 -52.25
CA GLU A 301 0.19 15.44 -50.94
C GLU A 301 -0.69 14.87 -49.81
N LYS A 302 -2.00 14.76 -50.01
CA LYS A 302 -2.91 14.09 -49.07
C LYS A 302 -2.60 12.60 -48.91
N GLY A 303 -2.23 11.91 -49.98
CA GLY A 303 -1.73 10.52 -49.92
C GLY A 303 -0.49 10.38 -49.04
N LYS A 304 0.49 11.28 -49.18
CA LYS A 304 1.70 11.32 -48.33
C LYS A 304 1.36 11.59 -46.86
N HIS A 305 0.40 12.47 -46.58
CA HIS A 305 -0.08 12.72 -45.23
C HIS A 305 -0.75 11.50 -44.58
N ILE A 306 -1.55 10.73 -45.32
CA ILE A 306 -2.17 9.50 -44.80
C ILE A 306 -1.10 8.48 -44.40
N VAL A 307 -0.14 8.18 -45.28
CA VAL A 307 0.97 7.24 -44.99
C VAL A 307 1.81 7.70 -43.80
N HIS A 308 2.02 9.02 -43.63
CA HIS A 308 2.70 9.56 -42.46
C HIS A 308 1.90 9.35 -41.16
N LEU A 309 0.58 9.56 -41.18
CA LEU A 309 -0.30 9.36 -40.02
C LEU A 309 -0.41 7.87 -39.64
N GLU A 310 -0.47 6.96 -40.61
CA GLU A 310 -0.43 5.51 -40.38
C GLU A 310 0.88 5.08 -39.73
N SER A 311 2.01 5.58 -40.24
CA SER A 311 3.35 5.35 -39.66
C SER A 311 3.43 5.86 -38.21
N LEU A 312 2.98 7.10 -37.97
CA LEU A 312 2.95 7.70 -36.62
C LEU A 312 2.05 6.90 -35.66
N THR A 313 0.89 6.46 -36.11
CA THR A 313 -0.05 5.66 -35.31
C THR A 313 0.54 4.31 -34.94
N SER A 314 1.24 3.65 -35.88
CA SER A 314 1.95 2.40 -35.62
C SER A 314 3.08 2.57 -34.59
N ILE A 315 3.87 3.65 -34.71
CA ILE A 315 4.95 3.99 -33.78
C ILE A 315 4.41 4.30 -32.36
N LEU A 316 3.34 5.08 -32.25
CA LEU A 316 2.70 5.38 -30.97
C LEU A 316 2.16 4.11 -30.32
N THR A 317 1.39 3.29 -31.05
CA THR A 317 0.86 2.03 -30.52
C THR A 317 1.96 1.06 -30.07
N ALA A 318 3.12 1.06 -30.74
CA ALA A 318 4.29 0.27 -30.33
C ALA A 318 4.99 0.84 -29.08
N LYS A 319 4.97 2.16 -28.89
CA LYS A 319 5.52 2.83 -27.70
C LYS A 319 4.61 2.67 -26.48
N ASP A 320 3.30 2.78 -26.66
CA ASP A 320 2.32 2.64 -25.59
C ASP A 320 2.31 1.22 -25.01
N ARG A 321 2.48 0.20 -25.87
CA ARG A 321 2.70 -1.19 -25.41
C ARG A 321 3.93 -1.30 -24.53
N LYS A 322 5.10 -0.86 -25.01
CA LYS A 322 6.35 -0.89 -24.23
C LYS A 322 6.24 -0.15 -22.90
N SER A 323 5.67 1.06 -22.90
CA SER A 323 5.47 1.85 -21.68
C SER A 323 4.48 1.20 -20.71
N ASN A 324 3.49 0.44 -21.20
CA ASN A 324 2.62 -0.37 -20.35
C ASN A 324 3.34 -1.61 -19.83
N ASP A 325 4.14 -2.30 -20.65
CA ASP A 325 4.89 -3.50 -20.26
C ASP A 325 5.91 -3.15 -19.15
N GLU A 326 6.67 -2.06 -19.33
CA GLU A 326 7.55 -1.45 -18.33
C GLU A 326 6.79 -1.11 -17.02
N LEU A 327 5.55 -0.61 -17.12
CA LEU A 327 4.72 -0.27 -15.97
C LEU A 327 4.15 -1.51 -15.26
N GLN A 328 3.79 -2.58 -15.98
CA GLN A 328 3.39 -3.86 -15.37
C GLN A 328 4.59 -4.55 -14.70
N GLU A 329 5.79 -4.47 -15.30
CA GLU A 329 7.02 -5.01 -14.73
C GLU A 329 7.41 -4.26 -13.45
N ALA A 330 7.46 -2.92 -13.48
CA ALA A 330 7.72 -2.10 -12.30
C ALA A 330 6.65 -2.32 -11.20
N ARG A 331 5.38 -2.52 -11.56
CA ARG A 331 4.31 -2.87 -10.61
C ARG A 331 4.54 -4.24 -9.97
N LYS A 332 4.95 -5.23 -10.75
CA LYS A 332 5.24 -6.60 -10.29
C LYS A 332 6.47 -6.63 -9.37
N GLU A 333 7.53 -5.91 -9.75
CA GLU A 333 8.74 -5.76 -8.93
C GLU A 333 8.44 -5.02 -7.62
N LEU A 334 7.64 -3.96 -7.65
CA LEU A 334 7.17 -3.25 -6.46
C LEU A 334 6.37 -4.16 -5.50
N ILE A 335 5.48 -5.00 -6.03
CA ILE A 335 4.73 -5.99 -5.24
C ILE A 335 5.67 -7.02 -4.59
N ASN A 336 6.66 -7.52 -5.32
CA ASN A 336 7.66 -8.45 -4.77
C ASN A 336 8.54 -7.78 -3.70
N GLY A 337 9.00 -6.55 -3.95
CA GLY A 337 9.80 -5.78 -3.00
C GLY A 337 9.07 -5.47 -1.68
N PHE A 338 7.73 -5.43 -1.70
CA PHE A 338 6.92 -5.34 -0.48
C PHE A 338 6.69 -6.69 0.23
N LEU A 339 6.95 -7.84 -0.40
CA LEU A 339 6.87 -9.16 0.23
C LEU A 339 8.15 -9.52 1.00
N ASP A 340 9.32 -9.18 0.46
CA ASP A 340 10.63 -9.46 1.08
C ASP A 340 11.07 -8.37 2.10
N SER A 341 10.26 -7.33 2.30
CA SER A 341 10.63 -6.18 3.14
C SER A 341 10.32 -6.38 4.63
N HIS A 342 11.37 -6.50 5.44
CA HIS A 342 11.29 -6.44 6.91
C HIS A 342 11.12 -5.00 7.47
N ALA A 343 10.64 -4.05 6.68
CA ALA A 343 10.48 -2.66 7.10
C ALA A 343 9.26 -2.43 8.03
N TYR A 344 9.26 -1.30 8.74
CA TYR A 344 8.24 -0.88 9.71
C TYR A 344 6.83 -0.60 9.11
N ILE A 345 6.64 -0.84 7.81
CA ILE A 345 5.36 -0.69 7.09
C ILE A 345 5.06 -2.03 6.42
N SER A 346 4.26 -2.88 7.09
CA SER A 346 3.85 -4.17 6.55
C SER A 346 2.63 -4.02 5.61
N VAL A 347 2.73 -4.62 4.43
CA VAL A 347 1.60 -4.66 3.48
C VAL A 347 0.64 -5.78 3.89
N LYS A 348 -0.38 -5.43 4.68
CA LYS A 348 -1.43 -6.37 5.09
C LYS A 348 -2.24 -6.82 3.87
N LYS A 349 -2.22 -8.12 3.55
CA LYS A 349 -3.11 -8.70 2.53
C LYS A 349 -4.57 -8.65 3.05
N MET A 350 -5.51 -8.23 2.21
CA MET A 350 -6.93 -8.24 2.58
C MET A 350 -7.41 -9.69 2.72
N GLY A 351 -8.04 -9.99 3.86
CA GLY A 351 -8.49 -11.34 4.21
C GLY A 351 -7.43 -12.23 4.86
N GLU A 352 -6.22 -11.73 5.15
CA GLU A 352 -5.19 -12.44 5.94
C GLU A 352 -5.22 -11.98 7.41
N LEU A 353 -5.15 -12.94 8.35
CA LEU A 353 -5.29 -12.71 9.80
C LEU A 353 -4.03 -13.11 10.57
N ASP A 354 -3.72 -12.36 11.63
CA ASP A 354 -2.75 -12.81 12.64
C ASP A 354 -3.37 -13.93 13.46
N SER A 355 -2.64 -15.02 13.67
CA SER A 355 -3.09 -16.18 14.44
C SER A 355 -2.87 -16.05 15.94
N LYS A 356 -2.02 -15.11 16.39
CA LYS A 356 -1.72 -14.90 17.82
C LYS A 356 -2.95 -14.55 18.67
N PRO A 357 -3.91 -13.71 18.22
CA PRO A 357 -5.15 -13.46 18.98
C PRO A 357 -5.99 -14.73 19.16
N PHE A 358 -6.09 -15.56 18.12
CA PHE A 358 -6.83 -16.83 18.17
C PHE A 358 -6.12 -17.84 19.08
N GLN A 359 -4.79 -17.98 18.99
CA GLN A 359 -4.00 -18.81 19.91
C GLN A 359 -4.18 -18.36 21.37
N THR A 360 -4.18 -17.04 21.62
CA THR A 360 -4.39 -16.47 22.96
C THR A 360 -5.80 -16.74 23.48
N ALA A 361 -6.82 -16.64 22.62
CA ALA A 361 -8.20 -16.97 22.98
C ALA A 361 -8.37 -18.46 23.28
N THR A 362 -7.89 -19.36 22.39
CA THR A 362 -7.98 -20.82 22.58
C THR A 362 -7.26 -21.27 23.84
N LYS A 363 -6.09 -20.70 24.17
CA LYS A 363 -5.37 -20.99 25.42
C LYS A 363 -6.18 -20.55 26.64
N ARG A 364 -6.71 -19.32 26.66
CA ARG A 364 -7.60 -18.84 27.74
C ARG A 364 -8.84 -19.72 27.93
N PHE A 365 -9.50 -20.17 26.86
CA PHE A 365 -10.64 -21.08 26.98
C PHE A 365 -10.27 -22.43 27.62
N VAL A 366 -9.05 -22.93 27.42
CA VAL A 366 -8.55 -24.14 28.09
C VAL A 366 -8.19 -23.85 29.56
N ASP A 367 -7.50 -22.73 29.82
CA ASP A 367 -7.12 -22.30 31.18
C ASP A 367 -8.34 -22.02 32.09
N GLU A 368 -9.41 -21.45 31.52
CA GLU A 368 -10.66 -21.13 32.20
C GLU A 368 -11.51 -22.40 32.42
N ALA A 369 -11.58 -23.29 31.42
CA ALA A 369 -12.21 -24.60 31.57
C ALA A 369 -11.47 -25.51 32.59
N ALA A 370 -10.16 -25.32 32.80
CA ALA A 370 -9.38 -26.01 33.82
C ALA A 370 -9.61 -25.45 35.25
N GLN A 371 -10.23 -24.26 35.38
CA GLN A 371 -10.52 -23.63 36.67
C GLN A 371 -11.95 -23.89 37.18
N GLU A 372 -12.84 -24.52 36.39
CA GLU A 372 -14.10 -25.09 36.90
C GLU A 372 -13.82 -26.24 37.91
N LYS A 373 -13.69 -25.89 39.20
CA LYS A 373 -13.70 -26.90 40.27
C LYS A 373 -15.00 -27.72 40.20
N PRO A 374 -14.95 -29.05 40.40
CA PRO A 374 -16.14 -29.90 40.34
C PRO A 374 -17.10 -29.55 41.48
N THR A 375 -18.09 -28.72 41.17
CA THR A 375 -19.08 -28.27 42.14
C THR A 375 -20.11 -29.38 42.32
N ALA A 376 -20.05 -30.06 43.47
CA ALA A 376 -21.01 -31.10 43.81
C ALA A 376 -22.44 -30.52 43.98
N ASN A 377 -23.45 -31.36 43.71
CA ASN A 377 -24.90 -31.10 43.73
C ASN A 377 -25.42 -30.33 42.49
N ARG A 378 -26.25 -30.93 41.62
CA ARG A 378 -27.54 -31.58 41.95
C ARG A 378 -27.98 -32.50 40.80
N ALA A 379 -28.50 -33.68 41.13
CA ALA A 379 -29.15 -34.55 40.14
C ALA A 379 -30.61 -34.11 39.90
N THR A 380 -30.87 -33.54 38.73
CA THR A 380 -32.21 -33.38 38.14
C THR A 380 -32.10 -33.52 36.62
N ASP A 381 -32.64 -34.62 36.11
CA ASP A 381 -33.00 -34.97 34.73
C ASP A 381 -32.49 -34.14 33.53
N GLY A 382 -31.98 -34.87 32.53
CA GLY A 382 -32.61 -34.78 31.21
C GLY A 382 -31.96 -33.92 30.13
N GLN A 383 -30.73 -33.42 30.29
CA GLN A 383 -30.02 -32.81 29.16
C GLN A 383 -28.55 -33.22 29.06
N VAL A 384 -28.25 -34.11 28.10
CA VAL A 384 -26.88 -34.48 27.73
C VAL A 384 -26.29 -33.37 26.86
N THR A 385 -25.78 -32.31 27.50
CA THR A 385 -24.88 -31.39 26.81
C THR A 385 -23.56 -32.10 26.57
N THR A 386 -23.16 -32.21 25.30
CA THR A 386 -22.02 -33.04 24.89
C THR A 386 -20.69 -32.39 25.32
N LYS A 387 -20.30 -32.54 26.60
CA LYS A 387 -18.91 -32.31 27.07
C LYS A 387 -18.00 -33.35 26.40
N ARG A 388 -17.66 -33.08 25.13
CA ARG A 388 -16.84 -33.92 24.27
C ARG A 388 -15.45 -34.01 24.88
N LYS A 389 -15.06 -35.20 25.35
CA LYS A 389 -13.72 -35.45 25.89
C LYS A 389 -12.69 -35.00 24.86
N TYR A 390 -11.77 -34.12 25.26
CA TYR A 390 -10.68 -33.70 24.39
C TYR A 390 -9.72 -34.88 24.20
N TYR A 391 -9.40 -35.18 22.93
CA TYR A 391 -8.41 -36.18 22.60
C TYR A 391 -7.01 -35.61 22.78
N GLU A 392 -6.19 -36.36 23.51
CA GLU A 392 -4.81 -36.05 23.85
C GLU A 392 -3.93 -36.23 22.60
N GLY A 393 -3.71 -35.13 21.87
CA GLY A 393 -2.95 -35.13 20.61
C GLY A 393 -3.19 -33.93 19.68
N GLU A 394 -4.33 -33.24 19.83
CA GLU A 394 -4.65 -32.01 19.07
C GLU A 394 -4.27 -30.78 19.90
N THR A 395 -3.32 -29.96 19.42
CA THR A 395 -2.79 -28.84 20.21
C THR A 395 -3.74 -27.64 20.23
N THR A 396 -3.56 -26.73 21.19
CA THR A 396 -4.27 -25.44 21.21
C THR A 396 -4.01 -24.60 19.97
N ASP A 397 -2.87 -24.83 19.30
CA ASP A 397 -2.40 -24.01 18.20
C ASP A 397 -2.94 -24.52 16.87
N ASP A 398 -3.21 -25.83 16.74
CA ASP A 398 -3.93 -26.42 15.60
C ASP A 398 -5.35 -25.85 15.50
N ARG A 399 -6.14 -25.90 16.59
CA ARG A 399 -7.49 -25.31 16.63
C ARG A 399 -7.49 -23.81 16.40
N ALA A 400 -6.45 -23.10 16.84
CA ALA A 400 -6.30 -21.69 16.55
C ALA A 400 -6.09 -21.44 15.06
N VAL A 401 -5.28 -22.25 14.37
CA VAL A 401 -5.06 -22.18 12.91
C VAL A 401 -6.35 -22.52 12.14
N GLU A 402 -7.12 -23.52 12.57
CA GLU A 402 -8.43 -23.83 11.97
C GLU A 402 -9.41 -22.65 12.09
N LEU A 403 -9.53 -22.06 13.28
CA LEU A 403 -10.38 -20.89 13.52
C LEU A 403 -9.92 -19.65 12.73
N CYS A 404 -8.61 -19.43 12.59
CA CYS A 404 -8.06 -18.38 11.71
C CYS A 404 -8.51 -18.61 10.26
N SER A 405 -8.25 -19.80 9.72
CA SER A 405 -8.53 -20.14 8.31
C SER A 405 -10.03 -20.06 7.99
N LEU A 406 -10.89 -20.44 8.95
CA LEU A 406 -12.34 -20.27 8.84
C LEU A 406 -12.73 -18.79 8.76
N TRP A 407 -12.18 -17.93 9.61
CA TRP A 407 -12.43 -16.48 9.58
C TRP A 407 -11.82 -15.79 8.35
N GLU A 408 -10.66 -16.23 7.85
CA GLU A 408 -10.12 -15.74 6.59
C GLU A 408 -11.05 -16.06 5.42
N ASN A 409 -11.58 -17.29 5.34
CA ASN A 409 -12.53 -17.67 4.30
C ASN A 409 -13.81 -16.82 4.35
N TYR A 410 -14.33 -16.53 5.54
CA TYR A 410 -15.46 -15.61 5.70
C TYR A 410 -15.12 -14.15 5.31
N LEU A 411 -13.94 -13.64 5.66
CA LEU A 411 -13.47 -12.30 5.25
C LEU A 411 -13.16 -12.19 3.74
N ARG A 412 -13.06 -13.30 3.03
CA ARG A 412 -12.86 -13.35 1.57
C ARG A 412 -14.18 -13.34 0.79
N ASP A 413 -15.34 -13.55 1.44
CA ASP A 413 -16.65 -13.41 0.82
C ASP A 413 -17.19 -11.97 0.98
N PRO A 414 -17.35 -11.19 -0.12
CA PRO A 414 -17.96 -9.85 -0.07
C PRO A 414 -19.41 -9.83 0.44
N SER A 415 -20.06 -10.99 0.52
CA SER A 415 -21.43 -11.18 1.01
C SER A 415 -21.50 -11.35 2.53
N TRP A 416 -20.36 -11.51 3.22
CA TRP A 416 -20.33 -11.76 4.66
C TRP A 416 -20.42 -10.47 5.50
N HIS A 417 -21.44 -10.41 6.36
CA HIS A 417 -21.78 -9.22 7.16
C HIS A 417 -21.84 -9.58 8.66
N PRO A 418 -20.69 -9.69 9.38
CA PRO A 418 -20.65 -10.13 10.77
C PRO A 418 -21.21 -9.11 11.78
N PHE A 419 -21.48 -7.87 11.36
CA PHE A 419 -22.08 -6.82 12.18
C PHE A 419 -23.45 -6.44 11.63
N LYS A 420 -24.47 -6.44 12.49
CA LYS A 420 -25.84 -6.01 12.15
C LYS A 420 -26.20 -4.76 12.95
N VAL A 421 -26.39 -3.65 12.24
CA VAL A 421 -26.84 -2.39 12.85
C VAL A 421 -28.36 -2.43 13.00
N ILE A 422 -28.85 -2.15 14.21
CA ILE A 422 -30.28 -2.03 14.49
C ILE A 422 -30.53 -0.65 15.11
N CYS A 423 -31.43 0.12 14.50
CA CYS A 423 -31.91 1.37 15.05
C CYS A 423 -33.03 1.08 16.04
N MET A 424 -32.89 1.51 17.30
CA MET A 424 -33.98 1.52 18.27
C MET A 424 -33.99 2.88 18.97
N GLU A 425 -35.15 3.55 18.95
CA GLU A 425 -35.42 4.83 19.63
C GLU A 425 -34.41 5.96 19.35
N GLY A 426 -33.87 5.99 18.12
CA GLY A 426 -32.93 7.02 17.65
C GLY A 426 -31.45 6.67 17.81
N ASP A 427 -31.11 5.69 18.63
CA ASP A 427 -29.75 5.17 18.78
C ASP A 427 -29.42 4.11 17.71
N HIS A 428 -28.23 4.22 17.11
CA HIS A 428 -27.65 3.15 16.29
C HIS A 428 -26.85 2.18 17.19
N LYS A 429 -27.37 0.97 17.39
CA LYS A 429 -26.67 -0.09 18.13
C LYS A 429 -26.14 -1.15 17.15
N VAL A 430 -24.83 -1.36 17.17
CA VAL A 430 -24.13 -2.34 16.33
C VAL A 430 -24.01 -3.64 17.11
N PHE A 431 -24.69 -4.69 16.65
CA PHE A 431 -24.61 -6.02 17.25
C PHE A 431 -23.69 -6.91 16.43
N PHE A 432 -22.82 -7.67 17.10
CA PHE A 432 -22.08 -8.75 16.46
C PHE A 432 -23.00 -9.95 16.27
N ALA A 433 -23.07 -10.48 15.06
CA ALA A 433 -23.85 -11.69 14.76
C ALA A 433 -23.02 -12.93 15.15
N LEU A 434 -23.17 -13.37 16.41
CA LEU A 434 -22.71 -14.69 16.83
C LEU A 434 -23.43 -15.78 16.02
N LEU A 435 -22.66 -16.78 15.59
CA LEU A 435 -23.11 -18.04 14.99
C LEU A 435 -23.50 -19.05 16.07
#